data_AF-A0A520VVQ5-F1
#
_entry.id   AF-A0A520VVQ5-F1
#
_cell.length_a   1.000
_cell.length_b   1.000
_cell.length_c   1.000
_cell.angle_alpha   90.00
_cell.angle_beta   90.00
_cell.angle_gamma   90.00
#
_symmetry.space_group_name_H-M   'P 1'
#
loop_
_entity.id
_entity.type
_entity.pdbx_description
1 polymer ?
#
loop_
_entity_poly.entity_id
_entity_poly.type
_entity_poly.pdbx_seq_one_letter_code
_entity_poly.pdbx_strand_id
1 'polypeptide(L)'
;MEIINLIEVKNSLYLIRNEKQILLSKENFDDINSSHVVINNEVSLKVVKSNINLEELDNINMVSVNPVTSALKLIEKDKIIKHLDRKNYLTISYPIIATKKDLFSHLISNNFSWDLDLFIKNNKFKIINF
;
A
#
# COMPACT_ATOMS: atom_id res chain seq x y z
N MET A 1 17.35 -5.09 10.13
CA MET A 1 16.28 -5.84 9.46
C MET A 1 16.22 -5.36 8.02
N GLU A 2 16.18 -6.24 7.03
CA GLU A 2 16.13 -5.84 5.61
C GLU A 2 14.70 -5.39 5.26
N ILE A 3 14.56 -4.21 4.64
CA ILE A 3 13.27 -3.72 4.15
C ILE A 3 13.07 -4.26 2.73
N ILE A 4 12.01 -5.05 2.55
CA ILE A 4 11.64 -5.58 1.24
C ILE A 4 10.73 -4.58 0.53
N ASN A 5 11.16 -4.16 -0.67
CA ASN A 5 10.41 -3.25 -1.53
C ASN A 5 9.61 -4.03 -2.57
N LEU A 6 8.32 -3.71 -2.63
CA LEU A 6 7.39 -4.18 -3.64
C LEU A 6 6.95 -2.99 -4.53
N ILE A 7 6.66 -3.28 -5.79
CA ILE A 7 6.06 -2.35 -6.75
C ILE A 7 4.68 -2.85 -7.12
N GLU A 8 3.70 -1.99 -7.03
CA GLU A 8 2.39 -2.19 -7.62
C GLU A 8 2.39 -1.80 -9.10
N VAL A 9 2.01 -2.75 -9.94
CA VAL A 9 1.76 -2.56 -11.37
C VAL A 9 0.48 -3.29 -11.75
N LYS A 10 -0.54 -2.56 -12.22
CA LYS A 10 -1.82 -3.13 -12.71
C LYS A 10 -2.37 -4.24 -11.81
N ASN A 11 -2.64 -3.91 -10.54
CA ASN A 11 -3.23 -4.84 -9.56
C ASN A 11 -2.35 -6.06 -9.24
N SER A 12 -1.05 -5.98 -9.51
CA SER A 12 -0.07 -7.01 -9.19
C SER A 12 1.10 -6.41 -8.41
N LEU A 13 1.69 -7.19 -7.52
CA LEU A 13 2.88 -6.78 -6.77
C LEU A 13 4.13 -7.46 -7.31
N TYR A 14 5.21 -6.70 -7.46
CA TYR A 14 6.50 -7.17 -7.94
C TYR A 14 7.57 -6.94 -6.87
N LEU A 15 8.30 -7.98 -6.53
CA LEU A 15 9.49 -7.89 -5.71
C LEU A 15 10.64 -7.29 -6.51
N ILE A 16 11.30 -6.27 -5.94
CA ILE A 16 12.51 -5.70 -6.52
C ILE A 16 13.73 -6.40 -5.90
N ARG A 17 14.50 -7.13 -6.71
CA ARG A 17 15.78 -7.73 -6.29
C ARG A 17 16.80 -7.59 -7.40
N ASN A 18 17.99 -7.09 -7.08
CA ASN A 18 19.12 -6.97 -8.02
C ASN A 18 18.71 -6.38 -9.38
N GLU A 19 17.98 -5.25 -9.35
CA GLU A 19 17.46 -4.55 -10.55
C GLU A 19 16.43 -5.34 -11.39
N LYS A 20 15.99 -6.51 -10.91
CA LYS A 20 14.92 -7.30 -11.53
C LYS A 20 13.62 -7.13 -10.78
N GLN A 21 12.52 -7.14 -11.54
CA GLN A 21 11.17 -7.20 -11.03
C GLN A 21 10.67 -8.64 -11.15
N ILE A 22 10.26 -9.22 -10.02
CA ILE A 22 9.75 -10.60 -9.95
C ILE A 22 8.31 -10.52 -9.48
N LEU A 23 7.36 -11.01 -10.28
CA LEU A 23 5.95 -11.05 -9.88
C LEU A 23 5.80 -11.85 -8.59
N LEU A 24 5.19 -11.24 -7.57
CA LEU A 24 4.93 -11.90 -6.31
C LEU A 24 3.86 -12.98 -6.51
N SER A 25 4.18 -14.19 -6.11
CA SER A 25 3.35 -15.37 -6.29
C SER A 25 3.45 -16.26 -5.06
N LYS A 26 2.63 -17.30 -4.98
CA LYS A 26 2.69 -18.26 -3.87
C LYS A 26 4.09 -18.90 -3.71
N GLU A 27 4.83 -19.03 -4.80
CA GLU A 27 6.09 -19.78 -4.85
C GLU A 27 7.29 -19.00 -4.29
N ASN A 28 7.31 -17.68 -4.47
CA ASN A 28 8.46 -16.82 -4.11
C ASN A 28 8.20 -15.92 -2.89
N PHE A 29 7.04 -16.11 -2.28
CA PHE A 29 6.57 -15.29 -1.19
C PHE A 29 7.20 -15.64 0.15
N ASP A 30 7.49 -16.93 0.37
CA ASP A 30 8.23 -17.38 1.54
C ASP A 30 9.67 -16.83 1.56
N ASP A 31 10.19 -16.39 0.41
CA ASP A 31 11.49 -15.73 0.30
C ASP A 31 11.53 -14.33 0.95
N ILE A 32 10.40 -13.78 1.36
CA ILE A 32 10.30 -12.50 2.09
C ILE A 32 10.61 -12.77 3.57
N ASN A 33 11.87 -12.60 3.97
CA ASN A 33 12.32 -12.80 5.36
C ASN A 33 12.09 -11.60 6.30
N SER A 34 11.33 -10.59 5.86
CA SER A 34 10.98 -9.43 6.67
C SER A 34 9.57 -9.54 7.25
N SER A 35 9.37 -9.03 8.47
CA SER A 35 8.03 -8.91 9.09
C SER A 35 7.16 -7.85 8.42
N HIS A 36 7.77 -6.91 7.70
CA HIS A 36 7.12 -5.81 7.00
C HIS A 36 7.64 -5.67 5.58
N VAL A 37 6.78 -5.20 4.70
CA VAL A 37 7.14 -4.84 3.33
C VAL A 37 6.70 -3.42 3.01
N VAL A 38 7.42 -2.79 2.11
CA VAL A 38 7.14 -1.44 1.62
C VAL A 38 6.61 -1.57 0.21
N ILE A 39 5.32 -1.27 0.05
CA ILE A 39 4.63 -1.29 -1.23
C ILE A 39 4.69 0.11 -1.82
N ASN A 40 5.22 0.21 -3.03
CA ASN A 40 5.36 1.43 -3.78
C ASN A 40 4.50 1.34 -5.04
N ASN A 41 4.02 2.47 -5.55
CA ASN A 41 3.53 2.52 -6.91
C ASN A 41 4.70 2.85 -7.86
N GLU A 42 4.52 2.57 -9.16
CA GLU A 42 5.53 2.87 -10.18
C GLU A 42 5.98 4.34 -10.19
N VAL A 43 5.09 5.26 -9.82
CA VAL A 43 5.36 6.71 -9.80
C VAL A 43 6.32 7.10 -8.67
N SER A 44 6.27 6.39 -7.53
CA SER A 44 7.02 6.70 -6.31
C SER A 44 8.36 6.00 -6.18
N LEU A 45 8.78 5.19 -7.16
CA LEU A 45 10.05 4.45 -7.11
C LEU A 45 11.30 5.33 -6.93
N LYS A 46 11.22 6.61 -7.31
CA LYS A 46 12.30 7.58 -7.07
C LYS A 46 12.43 8.00 -5.59
N VAL A 47 11.46 7.66 -4.74
CA VAL A 47 11.30 8.22 -3.38
C VAL A 47 11.78 7.27 -2.28
N VAL A 48 11.95 5.98 -2.55
CA VAL A 48 12.16 4.93 -1.53
C VAL A 48 13.63 4.71 -1.15
N LYS A 49 14.42 5.79 -1.14
CA LYS A 49 15.60 5.88 -0.26
C LYS A 49 15.24 6.61 1.04
N SER A 50 13.96 6.70 1.36
CA SER A 50 13.48 7.30 2.61
C SER A 50 13.83 6.39 3.78
N ASN A 51 14.48 6.99 4.77
CA ASN A 51 14.89 6.40 6.04
C ASN A 51 13.65 6.03 6.87
N ILE A 52 12.96 4.94 6.54
CA ILE A 52 11.92 4.39 7.41
C ILE A 52 12.62 3.94 8.69
N ASN A 53 12.38 4.66 9.79
CA ASN A 53 12.92 4.28 11.09
C ASN A 53 12.28 2.97 11.54
N LEU A 54 13.03 1.88 11.42
CA LEU A 54 12.57 0.52 11.71
C LEU A 54 12.20 0.32 13.19
N GLU A 55 12.72 1.17 14.09
CA GLU A 55 12.43 1.09 15.54
C GLU A 55 10.99 1.48 15.89
N GLU A 56 10.29 2.17 14.99
CA GLU A 56 8.89 2.60 15.17
C GLU A 56 7.88 1.66 14.50
N LEU A 57 8.34 0.54 13.91
CA LEU A 57 7.46 -0.46 13.29
C LEU A 57 6.70 -1.26 14.37
N ASP A 58 5.56 -0.71 14.78
CA ASP A 58 4.50 -1.46 15.43
C ASP A 58 4.07 -2.65 14.54
N ASN A 59 3.56 -3.74 15.13
CA ASN A 59 2.99 -4.89 14.40
C ASN A 59 1.63 -4.56 13.74
N ILE A 60 1.55 -3.45 13.01
CA ILE A 60 0.36 -2.94 12.33
C ILE A 60 0.77 -2.31 11.00
N ASN A 61 -0.14 -2.32 10.02
CA ASN A 61 0.10 -1.64 8.76
C ASN A 61 0.17 -0.12 8.96
N MET A 62 0.94 0.56 8.12
CA MET A 62 1.13 2.00 8.20
C MET A 62 1.01 2.65 6.82
N VAL A 63 0.46 3.85 6.81
CA VAL A 63 0.32 4.67 5.60
C VAL A 63 0.64 6.12 5.92
N SER A 64 1.15 6.83 4.93
CA SER A 64 1.09 8.28 4.92
C SER A 64 -0.19 8.74 4.25
N VAL A 65 -0.60 9.96 4.57
CA VAL A 65 -1.82 10.56 4.03
C VAL A 65 -1.58 12.00 3.67
N ASN A 66 -2.25 12.47 2.62
CA ASN A 66 -2.24 13.86 2.19
C ASN A 66 -3.65 14.45 2.22
N PRO A 67 -3.80 15.77 2.45
CA PRO A 67 -5.06 16.45 2.25
C PRO A 67 -5.59 16.27 0.83
N VAL A 68 -6.90 16.07 0.69
CA VAL A 68 -7.53 16.02 -0.62
C VAL A 68 -7.55 17.42 -1.24
N THR A 69 -6.87 17.59 -2.38
CA THR A 69 -6.84 18.86 -3.11
C THR A 69 -7.95 18.98 -4.14
N SER A 70 -8.40 17.84 -4.69
CA SER A 70 -9.44 17.78 -5.71
C SER A 70 -10.86 17.98 -5.14
N ALA A 71 -11.80 18.39 -5.98
CA ALA A 71 -13.20 18.43 -5.60
C ALA A 71 -13.77 17.01 -5.50
N LEU A 72 -14.45 16.70 -4.40
CA LEU A 72 -15.06 15.39 -4.18
C LEU A 72 -16.57 15.44 -4.44
N LYS A 73 -17.07 14.42 -5.13
CA LYS A 73 -18.49 14.28 -5.50
C LYS A 73 -18.97 12.88 -5.19
N LEU A 74 -20.16 12.77 -4.60
CA LEU A 74 -20.86 11.49 -4.46
C LEU A 74 -21.73 11.29 -5.71
N ILE A 75 -21.61 10.10 -6.33
CA ILE A 75 -22.30 9.75 -7.56
C ILE A 75 -23.18 8.52 -7.30
N GLU A 76 -24.45 8.60 -7.68
CA GLU A 76 -25.40 7.47 -7.68
C GLU A 76 -26.17 7.45 -9.01
N LYS A 77 -26.31 6.28 -9.63
CA LYS A 77 -27.01 6.10 -10.93
C LYS A 77 -26.54 7.13 -11.97
N ASP A 78 -25.22 7.26 -12.12
CA ASP A 78 -24.54 8.19 -13.04
C ASP A 78 -24.84 9.68 -12.84
N LYS A 79 -25.37 10.06 -11.67
CA LYS A 79 -25.67 11.46 -11.32
C LYS A 79 -24.91 11.91 -10.09
N ILE A 80 -24.45 13.15 -10.10
CA ILE A 80 -23.86 13.80 -8.91
C ILE A 80 -25.01 14.14 -7.96
N ILE A 81 -24.99 13.53 -6.77
CA ILE A 81 -26.01 13.76 -5.74
C ILE A 81 -25.53 14.70 -4.62
N LYS A 82 -24.21 14.83 -4.43
CA LYS A 82 -23.64 15.70 -3.39
C LYS A 82 -22.22 16.12 -3.72
N HIS A 83 -21.88 17.37 -3.41
CA HIS A 83 -20.50 17.83 -3.29
C HIS A 83 -20.02 17.58 -1.86
N LEU A 84 -18.93 16.84 -1.70
CA LEU A 84 -18.38 16.49 -0.39
C LEU A 84 -17.35 17.55 0.05
N ASP A 85 -17.33 17.86 1.35
CA ASP A 85 -16.29 18.73 1.90
C ASP A 85 -14.98 17.95 2.00
N ARG A 86 -14.04 18.28 1.12
CA ARG A 86 -12.71 17.66 1.02
C ARG A 86 -11.90 17.73 2.32
N LYS A 87 -12.20 18.67 3.22
CA LYS A 87 -11.52 18.77 4.53
C LYS A 87 -11.78 17.57 5.44
N ASN A 88 -12.86 16.83 5.18
CA ASN A 88 -13.23 15.65 5.95
C ASN A 88 -12.57 14.36 5.41
N TYR A 89 -11.74 14.46 4.37
CA TYR A 89 -11.17 13.32 3.68
C TYR A 89 -9.65 13.48 3.51
N LEU A 90 -8.97 12.35 3.48
CA LEU A 90 -7.55 12.23 3.25
C LEU A 90 -7.31 11.25 2.10
N THR A 91 -6.28 11.50 1.31
CA THR A 91 -5.80 10.56 0.29
C THR A 91 -4.62 9.80 0.85
N ILE A 92 -4.66 8.47 0.78
CA ILE A 92 -3.51 7.63 1.11
C ILE A 92 -2.39 7.89 0.11
N SER A 93 -1.17 8.07 0.62
CA SER A 93 0.03 8.19 -0.20
C SER A 93 0.93 6.98 -0.06
N TYR A 94 1.61 6.66 -1.16
CA TYR A 94 2.72 5.71 -1.16
C TYR A 94 3.96 6.35 -0.53
N PRO A 95 4.83 5.55 0.12
CA PRO A 95 4.71 4.09 0.28
C PRO A 95 3.67 3.66 1.31
N ILE A 96 3.19 2.43 1.15
CA ILE A 96 2.38 1.71 2.13
C ILE A 96 3.26 0.69 2.82
N ILE A 97 3.26 0.68 4.15
CA ILE A 97 3.98 -0.32 4.93
C ILE A 97 2.96 -1.37 5.36
N ALA A 98 3.11 -2.59 4.85
CA ALA A 98 2.22 -3.69 5.19
C ALA A 98 2.96 -4.70 6.06
N THR A 99 2.28 -5.24 7.07
CA THR A 99 2.76 -6.43 7.76
C THR A 99 2.74 -7.60 6.78
N LYS A 100 3.75 -8.49 6.88
CA LYS A 100 3.81 -9.71 6.08
C LYS A 100 2.49 -10.48 6.24
N LYS A 101 2.01 -10.68 7.47
CA LYS A 101 0.77 -11.40 7.77
C LYS A 101 -0.46 -10.85 7.06
N ASP A 102 -0.69 -9.54 7.11
CA ASP A 102 -1.91 -8.94 6.56
C ASP A 102 -1.87 -8.90 5.04
N LEU A 103 -0.71 -8.53 4.46
CA LEU A 103 -0.50 -8.61 3.02
C LEU A 103 -0.76 -10.04 2.52
N PHE A 104 -0.25 -11.02 3.26
CA PHE A 104 -0.33 -12.42 2.90
C PHE A 104 -1.76 -12.92 2.89
N SER A 105 -2.49 -12.61 3.96
CA SER A 105 -3.91 -12.95 4.09
C SER A 105 -4.72 -12.31 2.96
N HIS A 106 -4.41 -11.06 2.59
CA HIS A 106 -5.06 -10.37 1.49
C HIS A 106 -4.76 -11.02 0.14
N LEU A 107 -3.49 -11.26 -0.20
CA LEU A 107 -3.12 -11.83 -1.49
C LEU A 107 -3.69 -13.25 -1.66
N ILE A 108 -3.60 -14.10 -0.63
CA ILE A 108 -4.16 -15.46 -0.70
C ILE A 108 -5.67 -15.42 -0.91
N SER A 109 -6.38 -14.56 -0.18
CA SER A 109 -7.85 -14.44 -0.29
C SER A 109 -8.30 -13.89 -1.64
N ASN A 110 -7.40 -13.24 -2.38
CA ASN A 110 -7.68 -12.60 -3.66
C ASN A 110 -6.89 -13.22 -4.83
N ASN A 111 -6.50 -14.49 -4.75
CA ASN A 111 -5.76 -15.20 -5.80
C ASN A 111 -4.51 -14.46 -6.30
N PHE A 112 -3.74 -13.87 -5.37
CA PHE A 112 -2.55 -13.05 -5.60
C PHE A 112 -2.79 -11.76 -6.40
N SER A 113 -4.05 -11.33 -6.55
CA SER A 113 -4.37 -9.97 -7.00
C SER A 113 -4.22 -8.97 -5.87
N TRP A 114 -3.64 -7.81 -6.19
CA TRP A 114 -3.54 -6.67 -5.29
C TRP A 114 -4.67 -5.67 -5.54
N ASP A 115 -5.37 -5.31 -4.47
CA ASP A 115 -6.41 -4.29 -4.46
C ASP A 115 -6.22 -3.44 -3.20
N LEU A 116 -5.72 -2.22 -3.40
CA LEU A 116 -5.45 -1.30 -2.30
C LEU A 116 -6.72 -0.97 -1.51
N ASP A 117 -7.83 -0.65 -2.18
CA ASP A 117 -9.06 -0.23 -1.50
C ASP A 117 -9.61 -1.35 -0.61
N LEU A 118 -9.59 -2.58 -1.13
CA LEU A 118 -9.97 -3.76 -0.36
C LEU A 118 -8.98 -4.05 0.78
N PHE A 119 -7.68 -3.87 0.56
CA PHE A 119 -6.66 -4.03 1.59
C PHE A 119 -6.85 -3.04 2.73
N ILE A 120 -7.07 -1.76 2.42
CA ILE A 120 -7.32 -0.70 3.42
C ILE A 120 -8.60 -0.98 4.20
N LYS A 121 -9.68 -1.37 3.52
CA LYS A 121 -10.98 -1.64 4.15
C LYS A 121 -10.94 -2.79 5.16
N ASN A 122 -10.11 -3.80 4.90
CA ASN A 122 -10.10 -5.04 5.68
C ASN A 122 -9.02 -5.08 6.77
N ASN A 123 -8.12 -4.10 6.83
CA ASN A 123 -7.02 -4.09 7.77
C ASN A 123 -6.99 -2.79 8.59
N LYS A 124 -6.30 -2.84 9.73
CA LYS A 124 -6.07 -1.65 10.55
C LYS A 124 -4.79 -0.96 10.10
N PHE A 125 -4.81 0.37 10.17
CA PHE A 125 -3.69 1.21 9.79
C PHE A 125 -3.38 2.24 10.85
N LYS A 126 -2.09 2.50 11.04
CA LYS A 126 -1.56 3.69 11.71
C LYS A 126 -1.21 4.73 10.64
N ILE A 127 -1.62 5.98 10.86
CA ILE A 127 -1.17 7.09 10.03
C ILE A 127 0.20 7.53 10.54
N ILE A 128 1.15 7.64 9.63
CA ILE A 128 2.50 8.14 9.90
C ILE A 128 2.83 9.32 8.99
N ASN A 129 3.69 10.22 9.48
CA ASN A 129 4.20 11.35 8.71
C ASN A 129 5.63 11.00 8.27
N PHE A 130 5.90 11.06 6.97
CA PHE A 130 7.25 10.93 6.40
C PHE A 130 7.89 12.30 6.17
#